data_AF-A0A957QQI5-F1
#
_entry.id   AF-A0A957QQI5-F1
#
_cell.length_a   1.000
_cell.length_b   1.000
_cell.length_c   1.000
_cell.angle_alpha   90.00
_cell.angle_beta   90.00
_cell.angle_gamma   90.00
#
_symmetry.space_group_name_H-M   'P 1'
#
loop_
_entity.id
_entity.type
_entity.pdbx_description
1 polymer ?
#
loop_
_entity_poly.entity_id
_entity_poly.type
_entity_poly.pdbx_seq_one_letter_code
_entity_poly.pdbx_strand_id
1 'polypeptide(L)'
;MAFPSAEHERLATNGHAWRNWGPYVSDRAWGTVREDYSADGAAWESFPHDHARSRAYRWHEDGLGGFCNRYQNLCLGLALWNEKDAILKERLFGLTGNQGNHGEDVKEYYFHLDS
;
A
#
# COMPACT_ATOMS: atom_id res chain seq x y z
N MET A 1 16.38 -32.17 -20.37
CA MET A 1 15.00 -31.65 -20.40
C MET A 1 14.70 -31.09 -19.03
N ALA A 2 14.31 -29.82 -18.93
CA ALA A 2 13.85 -29.25 -17.68
C ALA A 2 12.42 -29.76 -17.43
N PHE A 3 12.19 -30.36 -16.26
CA PHE A 3 10.85 -30.77 -15.87
C PHE A 3 10.00 -29.52 -15.58
N PRO A 4 8.70 -29.54 -15.94
CA PRO A 4 7.82 -28.44 -15.57
C PRO A 4 7.81 -28.29 -14.04
N SER A 5 8.01 -27.05 -13.58
CA SER A 5 7.85 -26.74 -12.16
C SER A 5 6.37 -26.70 -11.77
N ALA A 6 6.07 -26.72 -10.47
CA ALA A 6 4.70 -26.53 -9.97
C ALA A 6 4.03 -25.26 -10.54
N GLU A 7 4.82 -24.21 -10.80
CA GLU A 7 4.32 -22.98 -11.42
C GLU A 7 3.92 -23.18 -12.89
N HIS A 8 4.69 -23.97 -13.65
CA HIS A 8 4.33 -24.31 -15.03
C HIS A 8 3.01 -25.09 -15.11
N GLU A 9 2.78 -26.04 -14.20
CA GLU A 9 1.51 -26.79 -14.13
C GLU A 9 0.34 -25.91 -13.72
N ARG A 10 0.55 -24.98 -12.77
CA ARG A 10 -0.46 -24.01 -12.32
C ARG A 10 -0.87 -23.06 -13.44
N LEU A 11 0.08 -22.57 -14.24
CA LEU A 11 -0.18 -21.70 -15.39
C LEU A 11 -0.93 -22.42 -16.52
N ALA A 12 -0.66 -23.72 -16.74
CA ALA A 12 -1.30 -24.51 -17.79
C ALA A 12 -2.77 -24.85 -17.47
N THR A 13 -3.13 -25.03 -16.20
CA THR A 13 -4.47 -25.48 -15.79
C THR A 13 -5.49 -24.37 -15.67
N ASN A 14 -5.08 -23.15 -15.30
CA ASN A 14 -6.02 -22.04 -15.09
C ASN A 14 -5.36 -20.67 -15.34
N GLY A 15 -4.67 -20.53 -16.48
CA GLY A 15 -3.71 -19.47 -16.80
C GLY A 15 -4.16 -18.01 -16.74
N HIS A 16 -5.43 -17.73 -16.38
CA HIS A 16 -5.92 -16.38 -16.07
C HIS A 16 -6.30 -16.20 -14.60
N ALA A 17 -6.59 -17.27 -13.85
CA ALA A 17 -7.02 -17.19 -12.46
C ALA A 17 -5.92 -16.65 -11.52
N TRP A 18 -4.65 -16.77 -11.90
CA TRP A 18 -3.54 -16.20 -11.16
C TRP A 18 -3.57 -14.67 -11.10
N ARG A 19 -4.25 -14.01 -12.04
CA ARG A 19 -4.45 -12.56 -12.05
C ARG A 19 -5.62 -12.12 -11.17
N ASN A 20 -6.36 -13.05 -10.56
CA ASN A 20 -7.47 -12.69 -9.68
C ASN A 20 -6.99 -12.02 -8.40
N TRP A 21 -5.74 -12.25 -8.02
CA TRP A 21 -5.11 -11.67 -6.84
C TRP A 21 -3.65 -11.32 -7.14
N GLY A 22 -3.22 -10.16 -6.68
CA GLY A 22 -1.87 -9.67 -6.97
C GLY A 22 -1.52 -8.39 -6.22
N PRO A 23 -0.29 -7.91 -6.40
CA PRO A 23 0.18 -6.64 -5.85
C PRO A 23 -0.37 -5.47 -6.68
N TYR A 24 -1.69 -5.30 -6.72
CA TYR A 24 -2.34 -4.22 -7.48
C TYR A 24 -2.70 -3.01 -6.62
N VAL A 25 -2.41 -3.05 -5.32
CA VAL A 25 -2.56 -1.92 -4.38
C VAL A 25 -1.56 -0.84 -4.76
N SER A 26 -1.98 0.43 -4.77
CA SER A 26 -1.05 1.53 -5.05
C SER A 26 -0.08 1.77 -3.89
N ASP A 27 1.21 1.56 -4.13
CA ASP A 27 2.28 1.76 -3.12
C ASP A 27 2.55 3.24 -2.79
N ARG A 28 1.92 4.18 -3.50
CA ARG A 28 2.35 5.60 -3.53
C ARG A 28 1.54 6.59 -2.71
N ALA A 29 0.53 6.14 -1.95
CA ALA A 29 -0.27 7.07 -1.14
C ALA A 29 0.53 7.86 -0.12
N TRP A 30 1.64 7.28 0.36
CA TRP A 30 2.37 7.86 1.47
C TRP A 30 3.04 9.19 1.10
N GLY A 31 3.40 9.38 -0.18
CA GLY A 31 4.07 10.57 -0.72
C GLY A 31 3.16 11.48 -1.54
N THR A 32 1.85 11.22 -1.56
CA THR A 32 0.85 12.04 -2.26
C THR A 32 -0.18 12.59 -1.27
N VAL A 33 -0.93 13.62 -1.67
CA VAL A 33 -2.11 14.05 -0.92
C VAL A 33 -3.08 12.86 -0.86
N ARG A 34 -3.46 12.45 0.36
CA ARG A 34 -4.34 11.29 0.59
C ARG A 34 -5.77 11.63 0.19
N GLU A 35 -6.31 12.67 0.82
CA GLU A 35 -7.58 13.29 0.49
C GLU A 35 -7.50 14.77 0.86
N ASP A 36 -8.18 15.64 0.14
CA ASP A 36 -8.35 17.04 0.52
C ASP A 36 -9.82 17.46 0.39
N TYR A 37 -10.39 17.84 1.53
CA TYR A 37 -11.72 18.43 1.64
C TYR A 37 -11.70 19.75 2.42
N SER A 38 -10.51 20.34 2.58
CA SER A 38 -10.34 21.62 3.25
C SER A 38 -10.95 22.76 2.43
N ALA A 39 -11.52 23.75 3.12
CA ALA A 39 -12.10 24.92 2.45
C ALA A 39 -11.03 25.92 1.97
N ASP A 40 -9.82 25.82 2.52
CA ASP A 40 -8.69 26.73 2.33
C ASP A 40 -7.54 26.13 1.50
N GLY A 41 -7.65 24.86 1.07
CA GLY A 41 -6.64 24.20 0.25
C GLY A 41 -5.42 23.69 1.05
N ALA A 42 -5.57 23.50 2.36
CA ALA A 42 -4.58 22.90 3.25
C ALA A 42 -4.52 21.38 3.09
N ALA A 43 -4.14 20.93 1.88
CA ALA A 43 -4.26 19.54 1.44
C ALA A 43 -3.48 18.53 2.30
N TRP A 44 -2.33 18.94 2.85
CA TRP A 44 -1.45 18.09 3.66
C TRP A 44 -1.87 18.03 5.14
N GLU A 45 -2.67 19.00 5.58
CA GLU A 45 -3.17 19.13 6.94
C GLU A 45 -4.58 18.55 7.11
N SER A 46 -5.38 18.54 6.04
CA SER A 46 -6.78 18.09 6.09
C SER A 46 -6.92 16.60 6.46
N PHE A 47 -5.93 15.78 6.10
CA PHE A 47 -5.93 14.34 6.31
C PHE A 47 -4.61 13.87 6.96
N PRO A 48 -4.47 14.05 8.29
CA PRO A 48 -3.25 13.71 9.02
C PRO A 48 -3.02 12.20 9.12
N HIS A 49 -1.79 11.80 9.44
CA HIS A 49 -1.43 10.40 9.67
C HIS A 49 -2.38 9.68 10.65
N ASP A 50 -2.80 10.35 11.72
CA ASP A 50 -3.69 9.76 12.72
C ASP A 50 -5.09 9.43 12.16
N HIS A 51 -5.56 10.18 11.17
CA HIS A 51 -6.78 9.82 10.44
C HIS A 51 -6.53 8.69 9.46
N ALA A 52 -5.35 8.68 8.83
CA ALA A 52 -4.98 7.67 7.83
C ALA A 52 -5.03 6.24 8.35
N ARG A 53 -4.66 6.01 9.61
CA ARG A 53 -4.76 4.69 10.26
C ARG A 53 -6.18 4.30 10.72
N SER A 54 -7.16 5.19 10.61
CA SER A 54 -8.48 5.01 11.24
C SER A 54 -9.65 5.33 10.33
N ARG A 55 -9.39 5.61 9.04
CA ARG A 55 -10.42 5.92 8.04
C ARG A 55 -10.13 5.17 6.76
N ALA A 56 -11.18 4.63 6.16
CA ALA A 56 -11.11 4.16 4.78
C ALA A 56 -11.07 5.36 3.85
N TYR A 57 -10.12 5.39 2.92
CA TYR A 57 -10.02 6.45 1.92
C TYR A 57 -11.10 6.25 0.85
N ARG A 58 -11.57 7.35 0.25
CA ARG A 58 -12.59 7.27 -0.80
C ARG A 58 -11.99 7.08 -2.20
N TRP A 59 -10.79 7.61 -2.42
CA TRP A 59 -10.17 7.71 -3.74
C TRP A 59 -8.77 7.11 -3.81
N HIS A 60 -8.35 6.40 -2.76
CA HIS A 60 -6.97 6.02 -2.60
C HIS A 60 -6.84 4.74 -1.76
N GLU A 61 -5.66 4.12 -1.76
CA GLU A 61 -5.33 3.00 -0.90
C GLU A 61 -3.82 2.97 -0.62
N ASP A 62 -3.42 2.39 0.51
CA ASP A 62 -2.04 2.07 0.84
C ASP A 62 -1.95 0.92 1.83
N GLY A 63 -0.81 0.23 1.78
CA GLY A 63 -0.44 -0.77 2.77
C GLY A 63 0.92 -1.35 2.45
N LEU A 64 1.68 -1.72 3.48
CA LEU A 64 2.96 -2.42 3.31
C LEU A 64 2.73 -3.77 2.65
N GLY A 65 3.39 -4.03 1.52
CA GLY A 65 3.23 -5.29 0.78
C GLY A 65 1.78 -5.52 0.36
N GLY A 66 1.12 -4.45 -0.12
CA GLY A 66 -0.29 -4.48 -0.47
C GLY A 66 -0.63 -5.57 -1.49
N PHE A 67 -1.67 -6.35 -1.19
CA PHE A 67 -2.17 -7.43 -2.04
C PHE A 67 -3.69 -7.37 -2.08
N CYS A 68 -4.26 -7.42 -3.28
CA CYS A 68 -5.69 -7.31 -3.44
C CYS A 68 -6.20 -8.21 -4.55
N ASN A 69 -7.51 -8.39 -4.59
CA ASN A 69 -8.10 -9.01 -5.75
C ASN A 69 -8.08 -8.05 -6.97
N ARG A 70 -8.30 -8.57 -8.17
CA ARG A 70 -8.30 -7.81 -9.43
C ARG A 70 -9.31 -6.66 -9.51
N TYR A 71 -10.28 -6.63 -8.61
CA TYR A 71 -11.31 -5.59 -8.53
C TYR A 71 -11.01 -4.56 -7.43
N GLN A 72 -9.93 -4.74 -6.67
CA GLN A 72 -9.56 -3.93 -5.51
C GLN A 72 -10.70 -3.71 -4.50
N ASN A 73 -11.63 -4.66 -4.41
CA ASN A 73 -12.72 -4.59 -3.42
C ASN A 73 -12.35 -5.31 -2.11
N LEU A 74 -11.26 -6.09 -2.12
CA LEU A 74 -10.61 -6.58 -0.92
C LEU A 74 -9.10 -6.30 -1.03
N CYS A 75 -8.61 -5.47 -0.12
CA CYS A 75 -7.20 -5.10 -0.01
C CYS A 75 -6.65 -5.62 1.32
N LEU A 76 -5.47 -6.22 1.27
CA LEU A 76 -4.74 -6.77 2.39
C LEU A 76 -3.35 -6.13 2.41
N GLY A 77 -2.76 -6.02 3.58
CA GLY A 77 -1.41 -5.51 3.77
C GLY A 77 -0.80 -6.08 5.04
N LEU A 78 0.52 -5.96 5.15
CA LEU A 78 1.27 -6.33 6.34
C LEU A 78 1.14 -5.23 7.39
N ALA A 79 0.84 -5.64 8.62
CA ALA A 79 0.82 -4.77 9.78
C ALA A 79 1.80 -5.33 10.82
N LEU A 80 2.82 -4.55 11.17
CA LEU A 80 3.88 -4.95 12.08
C LEU A 80 3.73 -4.21 13.41
N TRP A 81 4.00 -4.87 14.52
CA TRP A 81 4.06 -4.23 15.83
C TRP A 81 5.47 -4.33 16.40
N ASN A 82 5.99 -3.21 16.87
CA ASN A 82 7.31 -3.15 17.51
C ASN A 82 7.23 -3.31 19.05
N GLU A 83 6.05 -3.66 19.57
CA GLU A 83 5.77 -3.83 21.01
C GLU A 83 5.91 -2.57 21.87
N LYS A 84 6.21 -1.41 21.25
CA LYS A 84 6.45 -0.15 21.95
C LYS A 84 5.37 0.88 21.71
N ASP A 85 4.96 1.09 20.46
CA ASP A 85 3.96 2.10 20.15
C ASP A 85 2.55 1.53 20.27
N ALA A 86 1.59 2.39 20.55
CA ALA A 86 0.16 2.04 20.64
C ALA A 86 -0.48 1.69 19.28
N ILE A 87 0.30 1.68 18.19
CA ILE A 87 -0.19 1.47 16.83
C ILE A 87 0.57 0.38 16.08
N LEU A 88 -0.15 -0.27 15.16
CA LEU A 88 0.44 -1.11 14.14
C LEU A 88 1.07 -0.25 13.03
N LYS A 89 2.17 -0.77 12.47
CA LYS A 89 2.91 -0.19 11.35
C LYS A 89 2.46 -0.94 10.11
N GLU A 90 1.44 -0.39 9.48
CA GLU A 90 0.78 -0.94 8.29
C GLU A 90 1.12 -0.15 7.02
N ARG A 91 1.86 0.95 7.17
CA ARG A 91 2.23 1.88 6.11
C ARG A 91 3.60 2.46 6.42
N LEU A 92 4.29 2.90 5.37
CA LEU A 92 5.52 3.64 5.50
C LEU A 92 5.19 5.01 6.07
N PHE A 93 5.97 5.41 7.06
CA PHE A 93 5.77 6.66 7.73
C PHE A 93 6.48 7.78 6.96
N GLY A 94 5.80 8.30 5.93
CA GLY A 94 6.16 9.55 5.29
C GLY A 94 5.41 10.68 5.98
N LEU A 95 6.12 11.48 6.76
CA LEU A 95 5.52 12.65 7.39
C LEU A 95 5.46 13.77 6.37
N THR A 96 4.35 14.52 6.35
CA THR A 96 4.40 15.88 5.81
C THR A 96 5.41 16.66 6.65
N GLY A 97 6.10 17.65 6.08
CA GLY A 97 7.18 18.34 6.80
C GLY A 97 6.79 18.80 8.22
N ASN A 98 5.52 19.18 8.41
CA ASN A 98 4.95 19.62 9.68
C ASN A 98 4.64 18.49 10.68
N GLN A 99 4.44 17.25 10.21
CA GLN A 99 4.27 16.08 11.08
C GLN A 99 5.62 15.40 11.39
N GLY A 100 6.66 15.75 10.62
CA GLY A 100 8.07 15.35 10.68
C GLY A 100 8.74 15.60 12.02
N ASN A 101 9.44 14.61 12.60
CA ASN A 101 10.44 14.92 13.64
C ASN A 101 11.69 15.59 13.02
N HIS A 102 12.15 15.11 11.86
CA HIS A 102 13.31 15.67 11.15
C HIS A 102 13.13 15.79 9.62
N GLY A 103 11.88 15.85 9.13
CA GLY A 103 11.62 15.75 7.69
C GLY A 103 12.07 14.41 7.09
N GLU A 104 11.94 13.35 7.89
CA GLU A 104 12.31 11.99 7.50
C GLU A 104 11.46 11.53 6.32
N ASP A 105 12.14 11.09 5.27
CA ASP A 105 11.55 10.62 4.01
C ASP A 105 11.88 9.14 3.83
N VAL A 106 10.89 8.35 3.41
CA VAL A 106 11.06 6.93 3.15
C VAL A 106 11.53 6.74 1.72
N LYS A 107 12.61 5.98 1.52
CA LYS A 107 13.09 5.62 0.17
C LYS A 107 12.89 4.15 -0.09
N GLU A 108 12.13 3.84 -1.12
CA GLU A 108 11.89 2.47 -1.57
C GLU A 108 12.26 2.30 -3.03
N TYR A 109 12.72 1.10 -3.36
CA TYR A 109 13.06 0.70 -4.72
C TYR A 109 12.41 -0.64 -5.02
N TYR A 110 11.46 -0.62 -5.95
CA TYR A 110 10.79 -1.80 -6.44
C TYR A 110 11.12 -2.02 -7.91
N PHE A 111 11.36 -3.27 -8.26
CA PHE A 111 11.60 -3.70 -9.63
C PHE A 111 10.51 -4.70 -9.99
N HIS A 112 9.65 -4.33 -10.93
CA HIS A 112 8.65 -5.24 -11.47
C HIS A 112 9.37 -6.22 -12.39
N LEU A 113 9.42 -7.48 -11.98
CA LEU A 113 10.16 -8.51 -12.72
C LEU A 113 9.33 -9.10 -13.86
N ASP A 114 8.00 -9.16 -13.73
CA ASP A 114 7.07 -9.75 -14.70
C ASP A 114 5.70 -9.03 -14.67
N SER A 115 4.88 -9.21 -15.71
CA SER A 115 3.52 -8.61 -15.88
C SER A 115 2.46 -9.61 -16.37
#